data_AF-A0A2M7GUZ4-F1
#
_entry.id   AF-A0A2M7GUZ4-F1
#
_cell.length_a   1.000
_cell.length_b   1.000
_cell.length_c   1.000
_cell.angle_alpha   90.00
_cell.angle_beta   90.00
_cell.angle_gamma   90.00
#
_symmetry.space_group_name_H-M   'P 1'
#
loop_
_entity.id
_entity.type
_entity.pdbx_description
1 polymer ?
#
loop_
_entity_poly.entity_id
_entity_poly.type
_entity_poly.pdbx_seq_one_letter_code
_entity_poly.pdbx_strand_id
1 'polypeptide(L)' 'MSLAVIVQARAASSRIPLKLLESLGERSALLRCMDRCRAIEGAELVIAAVADGPGDDEIAEEATDAGYMVTRGP' A
#
# COMPACT_ATOMS: atom_id res chain seq x y z
N MET A 1 14.92 -18.64 -5.89
CA MET A 1 14.08 -17.80 -6.75
C MET A 1 13.33 -16.88 -5.82
N SER A 2 13.47 -15.57 -5.95
CA SER A 2 12.80 -14.64 -5.03
C SER A 2 11.41 -14.29 -5.52
N LEU A 3 10.47 -14.17 -4.58
CA LEU A 3 9.10 -13.74 -4.84
C LEU A 3 8.88 -12.38 -4.19
N ALA A 4 8.53 -11.39 -5.02
CA ALA A 4 8.12 -10.06 -4.57
C ALA A 4 6.65 -9.83 -4.89
N VAL A 5 5.93 -9.18 -3.99
CA VAL A 5 4.53 -8.77 -4.15
C VAL A 5 4.49 -7.25 -4.22
N ILE A 6 3.96 -6.73 -5.33
CA ILE A 6 3.83 -5.29 -5.55
C ILE A 6 2.34 -4.92 -5.43
N VAL A 7 2.02 -4.09 -4.44
CA VAL A 7 0.68 -3.53 -4.23
C VAL A 7 0.68 -2.11 -4.80
N GLN A 8 0.03 -1.93 -5.95
CA GLN A 8 -0.13 -0.61 -6.54
C GLN A 8 -1.21 0.19 -5.81
N ALA A 9 -0.87 1.40 -5.37
CA ALA A 9 -1.69 2.24 -4.51
C ALA A 9 -1.76 3.68 -5.04
N ARG A 10 -2.97 4.26 -5.07
CA ARG A 10 -3.19 5.66 -5.44
C ARG A 10 -4.43 6.23 -4.76
N ALA A 11 -4.41 7.52 -4.48
CA ALA A 11 -5.47 8.30 -3.84
C ALA A 11 -6.67 8.48 -4.75
N ALA A 12 -6.41 8.64 -6.05
CA ALA A 12 -7.45 8.87 -7.05
C ALA A 12 -8.45 7.71 -7.10
N SER A 13 -9.68 7.99 -6.69
CA SER A 13 -10.79 7.03 -6.68
C SER A 13 -12.09 7.75 -7.02
N SER A 14 -12.78 7.27 -8.05
CA SER A 14 -14.01 7.88 -8.56
C SER A 14 -15.26 7.56 -7.74
N ARG A 15 -15.19 6.60 -6.81
CA ARG A 15 -16.34 6.12 -6.02
C ARG A 15 -16.21 6.48 -4.55
N ILE A 16 -15.04 6.20 -3.98
CA ILE A 16 -14.73 6.45 -2.57
C ILE A 16 -13.39 7.19 -2.55
N PRO A 17 -13.38 8.53 -2.42
CA PRO A 17 -12.14 9.29 -2.28
C PRO A 17 -11.27 8.72 -1.16
N LEU A 18 -9.94 8.67 -1.37
CA LEU A 18 -8.98 8.21 -0.36
C LEU A 18 -9.26 6.81 0.22
N LYS A 19 -9.96 5.94 -0.52
CA LYS A 19 -10.37 4.58 -0.08
C LYS A 19 -9.26 3.72 0.55
N LEU A 20 -8.00 4.01 0.26
CA LEU A 20 -6.85 3.24 0.76
C LEU A 20 -6.52 3.60 2.22
N LEU A 21 -6.81 4.84 2.63
CA LEU A 21 -6.63 5.33 3.99
C LEU A 21 -7.86 5.08 4.87
N GLU A 22 -9.02 4.79 4.26
CA GLU A 22 -10.22 4.42 4.98
C GLU A 22 -9.98 3.23 5.93
N SER A 23 -10.52 3.36 7.14
CA SER A 23 -10.37 2.34 8.17
C SER A 23 -11.13 1.06 7.80
N LEU A 24 -10.43 -0.07 7.93
CA LEU A 24 -11.00 -1.42 7.89
C LEU A 24 -10.68 -2.14 9.20
N GLY A 25 -11.32 -1.68 10.28
CA GLY A 25 -11.07 -2.11 11.66
C GLY A 25 -9.95 -1.29 12.29
N GLU A 26 -8.86 -1.94 12.73
CA GLU A 26 -7.72 -1.28 13.41
C GLU A 26 -6.60 -0.83 12.45
N ARG A 27 -6.83 -0.95 11.15
CA ARG A 27 -5.87 -0.70 10.08
C ARG A 27 -6.58 -0.06 8.90
N SER A 28 -5.88 0.75 8.11
CA SER A 28 -6.39 1.22 6.83
C SER A 28 -6.60 0.06 5.84
N ALA A 29 -7.42 0.29 4.81
CA ALA A 29 -7.64 -0.68 3.75
C ALA A 29 -6.33 -1.08 3.04
N LEU A 30 -5.40 -0.13 2.87
CA LEU A 30 -4.05 -0.39 2.37
C LEU A 30 -3.30 -1.38 3.25
N LEU A 31 -3.14 -1.07 4.54
CA LEU A 31 -2.37 -1.92 5.45
C LEU A 31 -2.98 -3.31 5.60
N ARG A 32 -4.31 -3.43 5.60
CA ARG A 32 -4.98 -4.75 5.58
C ARG A 32 -4.58 -5.59 4.36
N CYS A 33 -4.48 -4.97 3.19
CA CYS A 33 -4.05 -5.65 1.97
C CYS A 33 -2.58 -6.06 2.08
N MET A 34 -1.71 -5.14 2.48
CA MET A 34 -0.27 -5.39 2.60
C MET A 34 0.06 -6.46 3.65
N ASP A 35 -0.61 -6.43 4.81
CA ASP A 35 -0.47 -7.44 5.87
C ASP A 35 -0.82 -8.84 5.37
N ARG A 36 -1.86 -8.96 4.53
CA ARG A 36 -2.22 -10.23 3.91
C ARG A 36 -1.21 -10.67 2.87
N CYS A 37 -0.68 -9.75 2.06
CA CYS A 37 0.39 -10.04 1.11
C CYS A 37 1.67 -10.53 1.82
N ARG A 38 2.00 -9.95 2.98
CA ARG A 38 3.15 -10.37 3.79
C ARG A 38 3.02 -11.78 4.36
N ALA A 39 1.78 -12.26 4.52
CA ALA A 39 1.49 -13.61 4.98
C ALA A 39 1.52 -14.67 3.86
N ILE A 40 1.80 -14.29 2.59
CA ILE A 40 1.93 -15.24 1.49
C ILE A 40 3.20 -16.07 1.68
N GLU A 41 3.06 -17.40 1.69
CA GLU A 41 4.20 -18.30 1.81
C GLU A 41 5.18 -18.09 0.65
N GLY A 42 6.45 -17.86 1.00
CA GLY A 42 7.53 -17.61 0.05
C GLY A 42 7.65 -16.17 -0.44
N ALA A 43 6.75 -15.25 -0.07
CA ALA A 43 6.92 -13.83 -0.39
C ALA A 43 8.05 -13.22 0.46
N GLU A 44 9.16 -12.87 -0.19
CA GLU A 44 10.33 -12.27 0.47
C GLU A 44 10.18 -10.74 0.61
N LEU A 45 9.50 -10.11 -0.34
CA LEU A 45 9.34 -8.65 -0.40
C LEU A 45 7.87 -8.30 -0.64
N VAL A 46 7.35 -7.34 0.13
CA VAL A 46 6.05 -6.70 -0.12
C VAL A 46 6.28 -5.20 -0.22
N ILE A 47 5.93 -4.63 -1.36
CA ILE A 47 6.26 -3.24 -1.72
C ILE A 47 4.96 -2.52 -2.10
N ALA A 48 4.72 -1.34 -1.51
CA ALA A 48 3.71 -0.42 -2.03
C ALA A 48 4.31 0.38 -3.19
N ALA A 49 3.74 0.24 -4.38
CA ALA A 49 4.03 1.11 -5.51
C ALA A 49 2.99 2.23 -5.53
N VAL A 50 3.39 3.41 -5.06
CA VAL A 50 2.50 4.55 -4.86
C VAL A 50 2.72 5.58 -5.97
N ALA A 51 1.63 6.15 -6.52
CA ALA A 51 1.75 7.20 -7.52
C ALA A 51 2.52 8.42 -6.97
N ASP A 52 3.26 9.17 -7.79
CA ASP A 52 4.06 10.33 -7.37
C ASP A 52 3.29 11.67 -7.33
N GLY A 53 1.96 11.62 -7.40
CA GLY A 53 1.09 12.78 -7.28
C GLY A 53 1.03 13.35 -5.86
N PRO A 54 0.76 14.66 -5.68
CA PRO A 54 0.68 15.29 -4.35
C PRO A 54 -0.40 14.71 -3.44
N GLY A 55 -1.48 14.15 -4.03
CA GLY A 55 -2.55 13.53 -3.26
C GLY A 55 -2.20 12.14 -2.73
N ASP A 56 -1.06 11.59 -3.13
CA ASP A 56 -0.65 10.23 -2.82
C ASP A 56 0.38 10.16 -1.68
N ASP A 57 0.84 11.29 -1.15
CA ASP A 57 1.89 11.33 -0.12
C ASP A 57 1.45 10.61 1.17
N GLU A 58 0.24 10.88 1.65
CA GLU A 58 -0.34 10.22 2.85
C GLU A 58 -0.41 8.69 2.70
N ILE A 59 -0.58 8.18 1.47
CA ILE A 59 -0.61 6.73 1.18
C ILE A 59 0.79 6.12 1.30
N ALA A 60 1.82 6.85 0.84
CA ALA A 60 3.20 6.44 0.99
C ALA A 60 3.64 6.48 2.45
N GLU A 61 3.24 7.51 3.19
CA GLU A 61 3.49 7.66 4.62
C GLU A 61 2.84 6.52 5.42
N GLU A 62 1.55 6.23 5.21
CA GLU A 62 0.83 5.13 5.88
C GLU A 62 1.54 3.78 5.72
N ALA A 63 2.00 3.45 4.51
CA ALA A 63 2.74 2.22 4.26
C ALA A 63 4.14 2.23 4.91
N THR A 64 4.84 3.36 4.83
CA THR A 64 6.20 3.53 5.38
C THR A 64 6.19 3.43 6.90
N ASP A 65 5.24 4.11 7.56
CA ASP A 65 5.07 4.13 9.02
C ASP A 65 4.71 2.74 9.57
N ALA A 66 4.01 1.93 8.78
CA ALA A 66 3.73 0.53 9.08
C ALA A 66 4.92 -0.42 8.81
N GLY A 67 6.04 0.09 8.29
CA GLY A 67 7.27 -0.64 8.04
C GLY A 67 7.33 -1.38 6.70
N TYR A 68 6.48 -1.02 5.74
CA TYR A 68 6.58 -1.55 4.38
C TYR A 68 7.57 -0.74 3.54
N MET A 69 8.15 -1.40 2.54
CA MET A 69 8.92 -0.70 1.51
C MET A 69 7.95 0.03 0.56
N VAL A 70 8.32 1.25 0.19
CA VAL A 70 7.54 2.08 -0.72
C VAL A 70 8.41 2.51 -1.90
N THR A 71 7.82 2.48 -3.10
CA THR A 71 8.38 3.11 -4.30
C THR A 71 7.37 4.12 -4.85
N ARG A 72 7.87 5.21 -5.43
CA ARG A 72 7.08 6.31 -6.00
C ARG A 72 7.30 6.38 -7.51
N GLY A 73 6.25 6.59 -8.29
CA GLY A 73 6.35 6.73 -9.75
C GLY A 73 5.02 6.98 -10.44
N PRO A 74 4.99 6.98 -11.79
CA PRO A 74 3.77 7.22 -12.58
C PRO A 74 2.72 6.10 -12.51
#